data_AF-A0AAV4P6E3-F1
#
_entry.id   AF-A0AAV4P6E3-F1
#
_cell.length_a   1.000
_cell.length_b   1.000
_cell.length_c   1.000
_cell.angle_alpha   90.00
_cell.angle_beta   90.00
_cell.angle_gamma   90.00
#
_symmetry.space_group_name_H-M   'P 1'
#
loop_
_entity.id
_entity.type
_entity.pdbx_description
1 polymer ?
#
loop_
_entity_poly.entity_id
_entity_poly.type
_entity_poly.pdbx_seq_one_letter_code
_entity_poly.pdbx_strand_id
1 'polypeptide(L)'
;MRTRQNYCVFSTDRKHRSTFNLDIKINDSPIKRIEFPTYLGINMDPELHFTRHIEHTANKALRKLSILRKLCGTTWGSKPKTVKDAFCVSA
;
A
#
# COMPACT_ATOMS: atom_id res chain seq x y z
N MET A 1 -12.83 -22.34 16.06
CA MET A 1 -12.55 -21.34 15.00
C MET A 1 -11.29 -21.76 14.25
N ARG A 2 -11.36 -22.04 12.94
CA ARG A 2 -10.19 -22.41 12.13
C ARG A 2 -9.56 -21.12 11.58
N THR A 3 -8.46 -20.67 12.18
CA THR A 3 -7.74 -19.49 11.70
C THR A 3 -6.92 -19.83 10.46
N ARG A 4 -6.92 -18.95 9.46
CA ARG A 4 -6.03 -19.10 8.29
C ARG A 4 -4.61 -18.75 8.74
N GLN A 5 -3.72 -19.72 8.69
CA GLN A 5 -2.32 -19.56 9.09
C GLN A 5 -1.46 -19.48 7.84
N ASN A 6 -0.78 -18.36 7.67
CA ASN A 6 0.19 -18.12 6.61
C ASN A 6 1.40 -17.43 7.20
N TYR A 7 2.58 -17.65 6.62
CA TYR A 7 3.79 -16.95 7.04
C TYR A 7 4.41 -16.18 5.87
N CYS A 8 5.14 -15.13 6.21
CA CYS A 8 5.94 -14.33 5.29
C CYS A 8 7.29 -14.05 5.96
N VAL A 9 8.34 -13.90 5.15
CA VAL A 9 9.70 -13.65 5.61
C VAL A 9 10.14 -12.32 5.05
N PHE A 10 10.52 -11.41 5.95
CA PHE A 10 11.06 -10.10 5.62
C PHE A 10 12.58 -10.15 5.75
N SER A 11 13.28 -9.78 4.68
CA SER A 11 14.73 -9.69 4.67
C SER A 11 15.14 -8.70 3.60
N THR A 12 16.16 -7.88 3.86
CA THR A 12 16.76 -6.98 2.86
C THR A 12 17.73 -7.71 1.92
N ASP A 13 18.16 -8.93 2.26
CA ASP A 13 19.02 -9.75 1.38
C ASP A 13 18.18 -10.51 0.33
N ARG A 14 18.38 -10.11 -0.93
CA ARG A 14 17.69 -10.69 -2.09
C ARG A 14 18.03 -12.16 -2.32
N LYS A 15 19.26 -12.61 -2.04
CA LYS A 15 19.69 -14.00 -2.25
C LYS A 15 19.07 -14.93 -1.22
N HIS A 16 18.96 -14.45 0.02
CA HIS A 16 18.37 -15.23 1.10
C HIS A 16 16.87 -15.49 0.87
N ARG A 17 16.15 -14.56 0.23
CA ARG A 17 14.68 -14.63 0.12
C ARG A 17 14.15 -15.79 -0.73
N SER A 18 14.73 -16.05 -1.90
CA SER A 18 14.26 -17.10 -2.82
C SER A 18 14.56 -18.50 -2.29
N THR A 19 15.67 -18.62 -1.56
CA THR A 19 16.20 -19.89 -1.06
C THR A 19 15.63 -20.27 0.30
N PHE A 20 15.16 -19.28 1.07
CA PHE A 20 14.64 -19.50 2.42
C PHE A 20 13.21 -20.06 2.38
N ASN A 21 13.12 -21.38 2.22
CA ASN A 21 11.89 -22.15 2.45
C ASN A 21 11.98 -22.81 3.82
N LEU A 22 10.94 -22.58 4.63
CA LEU A 22 10.88 -23.01 6.01
C LEU A 22 9.72 -23.97 6.14
N ASP A 23 10.01 -25.22 6.51
CA ASP A 23 8.97 -26.23 6.76
C ASP A 23 8.37 -26.04 8.15
N ILE A 24 7.52 -25.02 8.28
CA ILE A 24 6.83 -24.69 9.53
C ILE A 24 5.52 -25.46 9.59
N LYS A 25 5.32 -26.21 10.68
CA LYS A 25 4.08 -26.90 11.00
C LYS A 25 3.55 -26.41 12.34
N ILE A 26 2.26 -26.09 12.42
CA ILE A 26 1.55 -25.84 13.68
C ILE A 26 0.49 -26.92 13.82
N ASN A 27 0.51 -27.66 14.94
CA ASN A 27 -0.42 -28.77 15.20
C ASN A 27 -0.47 -29.77 14.01
N ASP A 28 0.71 -30.16 13.51
CA ASP A 28 0.91 -31.02 12.32
C ASP A 28 0.36 -30.49 10.99
N SER A 29 -0.22 -29.29 10.97
CA SER A 29 -0.67 -28.64 9.74
C SER A 29 0.45 -27.77 9.14
N PRO A 30 0.83 -27.97 7.86
CA PRO A 30 1.84 -27.15 7.21
C PRO A 30 1.31 -25.74 6.96
N ILE A 31 2.12 -24.74 7.27
CA ILE A 31 1.78 -23.34 7.03
C ILE A 31 2.24 -22.94 5.63
N LYS A 32 1.36 -22.30 4.87
CA LYS A 32 1.70 -21.81 3.54
C LYS A 32 2.50 -20.50 3.62
N ARG A 33 3.55 -20.41 2.79
CA ARG A 33 4.28 -19.16 2.54
C ARG A 33 3.48 -18.23 1.62
N ILE A 34 3.37 -16.96 1.99
CA ILE A 34 2.82 -15.88 1.17
C ILE A 34 3.88 -14.79 1.03
N GLU A 35 4.19 -14.41 -0.21
CA GLU A 35 5.18 -13.35 -0.47
C GLU A 35 4.64 -11.95 -0.18
N PHE A 36 3.40 -11.66 -0.59
CA PHE A 36 2.79 -10.33 -0.44
C PHE A 36 1.57 -10.40 0.50
N PRO A 37 1.77 -10.55 1.83
CA PRO A 37 0.65 -10.61 2.76
C PRO A 37 0.00 -9.23 2.93
N THR A 38 -1.32 -9.23 3.07
CA THR A 38 -2.05 -8.04 3.55
C THR A 38 -2.23 -8.16 5.05
N TYR A 39 -1.69 -7.21 5.81
CA TYR A 39 -1.84 -7.12 7.25
C TYR A 39 -2.36 -5.73 7.63
N LEU A 40 -3.43 -5.69 8.42
CA LEU A 40 -4.11 -4.44 8.81
C LEU A 40 -4.50 -3.54 7.61
N GLY A 41 -4.75 -4.14 6.44
CA GLY A 41 -5.08 -3.40 5.20
C GLY A 41 -3.87 -2.84 4.45
N ILE A 42 -2.64 -3.08 4.92
CA ILE A 42 -1.40 -2.71 4.26
C ILE A 42 -0.87 -3.92 3.50
N ASN A 43 -0.45 -3.72 2.26
CA ASN A 43 0.22 -4.76 1.48
C ASN A 43 1.71 -4.69 1.80
N MET A 44 2.21 -5.72 2.48
CA MET A 44 3.62 -5.79 2.83
C MET A 44 4.38 -6.48 1.72
N ASP A 45 5.51 -5.88 1.33
CA ASP A 45 6.46 -6.52 0.44
C ASP A 45 7.53 -7.24 1.29
N PRO A 46 8.11 -8.35 0.80
CA PRO A 46 9.20 -9.04 1.51
C PRO A 46 10.43 -8.18 1.80
N GLU A 47 10.57 -7.08 1.08
CA GLU A 47 11.65 -6.09 1.10
C GLU A 47 11.27 -4.84 1.91
N LEU A 48 10.01 -4.76 2.36
CA LEU A 48 9.42 -3.59 3.02
C LEU A 48 9.55 -2.28 2.21
N HIS A 49 9.62 -2.36 0.88
CA HIS A 49 9.57 -1.19 0.03
C HIS A 49 8.17 -0.56 -0.11
N PHE A 50 7.11 -1.33 0.14
CA PHE A 50 5.71 -0.92 0.04
C PHE A 50 5.31 -0.38 -1.35
N THR A 51 6.06 -0.67 -2.42
CA THR A 51 5.80 -0.13 -3.76
C THR A 51 4.41 -0.51 -4.24
N ARG A 52 4.02 -1.77 -4.07
CA ARG A 52 2.69 -2.26 -4.45
C ARG A 52 1.57 -1.58 -3.66
N HIS A 53 1.81 -1.30 -2.38
CA HIS A 53 0.84 -0.60 -1.54
C HIS A 53 0.70 0.86 -1.95
N ILE A 54 1.81 1.53 -2.23
CA ILE A 54 1.86 2.93 -2.69
C ILE A 54 1.13 3.04 -4.03
N GLU A 55 1.45 2.18 -5.00
CA GLU A 55 0.77 2.15 -6.31
C GLU A 55 -0.72 1.90 -6.17
N HIS A 56 -1.13 0.95 -5.32
CA HIS A 56 -2.54 0.67 -5.08
C HIS A 56 -3.27 1.90 -4.53
N THR A 57 -2.67 2.56 -3.53
CA THR A 57 -3.23 3.74 -2.88
C THR A 57 -3.28 4.93 -3.84
N ALA A 58 -2.21 5.16 -4.59
CA ALA A 58 -2.13 6.20 -5.61
C ALA A 58 -3.20 5.99 -6.69
N ASN A 59 -3.33 4.78 -7.22
CA ASN A 59 -4.36 4.45 -8.21
C ASN A 59 -5.78 4.65 -7.67
N LYS A 60 -6.02 4.29 -6.40
CA LYS A 60 -7.31 4.54 -5.74
C LYS A 60 -7.61 6.03 -5.61
N ALA A 61 -6.61 6.85 -5.27
CA ALA A 61 -6.75 8.30 -5.21
C ALA A 61 -6.97 8.90 -6.60
N LEU A 62 -6.21 8.49 -7.61
CA LEU A 62 -6.33 8.97 -8.99
C LEU A 62 -7.70 8.65 -9.61
N ARG A 63 -8.28 7.48 -9.33
CA ARG A 63 -9.64 7.14 -9.77
C ARG A 63 -10.69 8.07 -9.15
N LYS A 64 -10.56 8.39 -7.87
CA LYS A 64 -11.45 9.36 -7.21
C LYS A 64 -11.26 10.76 -7.79
N LEU A 65 -10.00 11.17 -7.99
CA LEU A 65 -9.66 12.46 -8.57
C LEU A 65 -10.19 12.61 -10.00
N SER A 66 -10.14 11.56 -10.81
CA SER A 66 -10.64 11.61 -12.19
C SER A 66 -12.17 11.76 -12.26
N ILE A 67 -12.90 11.13 -11.33
CA ILE A 67 -14.35 11.33 -11.17
C ILE A 67 -14.62 12.78 -10.76
N LEU A 68 -13.94 13.26 -9.72
CA LEU A 68 -14.11 14.62 -9.22
C LEU A 68 -13.80 15.67 -10.30
N ARG A 69 -12.74 15.47 -11.08
CA ARG A 69 -12.38 16.33 -12.22
C ARG A 69 -13.48 16.37 -13.29
N LYS A 70 -14.15 15.24 -13.55
CA LYS A 70 -15.29 15.20 -14.48
C LYS A 70 -16.52 15.93 -13.94
N LEU A 71 -16.77 15.85 -12.63
CA LEU A 71 -17.93 16.47 -11.99
C LEU A 71 -17.77 18.00 -11.83
N CYS A 72 -16.58 18.46 -11.49
CA CYS A 72 -16.32 19.87 -11.19
C CYS A 72 -15.96 20.73 -12.42
N GLY A 73 -15.84 20.14 -13.62
CA GLY A 73 -15.48 20.84 -14.84
C GLY A 73 -14.07 21.46 -14.84
N THR A 74 -13.84 22.48 -15.67
CA THR A 74 -12.55 23.19 -15.83
C THR A 74 -12.18 24.10 -14.66
N THR A 75 -13.06 24.30 -13.69
CA THR A 75 -12.81 25.11 -12.49
C THR A 75 -12.21 24.33 -11.32
N TRP A 76 -11.60 23.17 -11.58
CA TRP A 76 -10.90 22.39 -10.55
C TRP A 76 -9.65 23.14 -10.05
N GLY A 77 -9.80 23.84 -8.93
CA GLY A 77 -8.73 24.59 -8.25
C GLY A 77 -9.27 25.83 -7.56
N SER A 78 -8.55 26.32 -6.55
CA SER A 78 -8.84 27.65 -5.99
C SER A 78 -8.46 28.73 -7.01
N LYS A 79 -9.24 29.81 -7.08
CA LYS A 79 -8.85 30.98 -7.89
C LYS A 79 -7.46 31.44 -7.42
N PRO A 80 -6.57 31.91 -8.31
CA PRO A 80 -5.24 32.36 -7.93
C PRO A 80 -5.24 33.39 -6.80
N LYS A 81 -6.29 34.21 -6.71
CA LYS A 81 -6.51 35.16 -5.60
C LYS A 81 -6.63 34.43 -4.25
N THR A 82 -7.47 33.41 -4.16
CA THR A 82 -7.68 32.62 -2.93
C THR A 82 -6.41 31.91 -2.46
N VAL A 83 -5.57 31.44 -3.38
CA VAL A 83 -4.28 30.80 -3.03
C VAL A 83 -3.29 31.85 -2.51
N LYS A 84 -3.23 33.03 -3.14
CA LYS A 84 -2.38 34.14 -2.69
C LYS A 84 -2.82 34.66 -1.32
N ASP A 85 -4.12 34.83 -1.10
CA ASP A 85 -4.65 35.31 0.18
C ASP A 85 -4.34 34.32 1.32
N ALA A 86 -4.50 33.01 1.09
CA ALA A 86 -4.17 31.99 2.08
C ALA A 86 -2.67 31.98 2.46
N PHE A 87 -1.78 32.21 1.49
CA PHE A 87 -0.34 32.20 1.72
C PHE A 87 0.19 33.53 2.28
N CYS A 88 -0.39 34.66 1.89
CA CYS A 88 0.05 35.99 2.33
C CYS A 88 -0.54 36.45 3.67
N VAL A 89 -1.64 35.87 4.15
CA VAL A 89 -2.22 36.20 5.47
C VAL A 89 -1.48 35.48 6.63
N SER A 90 -0.48 34.66 6.31
CA SER A 90 0.31 33.87 7.29
C SER A 90 1.75 34.39 7.49
N ALA A 91 2.08 35.60 7.02
CA ALA A 91 3.39 36.25 7.15
C ALA A 91 3.24 37.60 7.86
#